data_AF-A0A183MHK1-F1
#
_entry.id   AF-A0A183MHK1-F1
#
_cell.length_a   1.000
_cell.length_b   1.000
_cell.length_c   1.000
_cell.angle_alpha   90.00
_cell.angle_beta   90.00
_cell.angle_gamma   90.00
#
_symmetry.space_group_name_H-M   'P 1'
#
loop_
_entity.id
_entity.type
_entity.pdbx_description
1 polymer ?
#
loop_
_entity_poly.entity_id
_entity_poly.type
_entity_poly.pdbx_seq_one_letter_code
_entity_poly.pdbx_strand_id
1 'polypeptide(L)'
;MKTSTSEGKHGIQWTAQDQLDDLDFADDLALLSHTHEQMQIKTASVAAVYASVGLSIQKGKTKVLKFKTKNRNPTTLDGKTLEDIESFTYLVSIIDEQSGSDADVKARIGKARPAFLRLKNIWNSKQLSTNINVTIFNTNVKAVLLYGAETWRSTTTTTIKKVQVFINSCLHKILNIHWLDIISNSLLWERTNQLSAEEEIRKRRWKWIGHITQIVKLHHEASPNWNPEGKR
;
A
#
# COMPACT_ATOMS: atom_id res chain seq x y z
N MET A 1 7.88 4.05 22.30
CA MET A 1 8.24 3.51 20.98
C MET A 1 9.56 4.07 20.45
N LYS A 2 9.75 5.40 20.38
CA LYS A 2 11.06 5.99 20.03
C LYS A 2 12.24 5.47 20.86
N THR A 3 12.01 5.17 22.14
CA THR A 3 13.04 4.65 23.06
C THR A 3 13.39 3.17 22.85
N SER A 4 12.50 2.37 22.24
CA SER A 4 12.71 0.92 22.04
C SER A 4 13.42 0.58 20.74
N THR A 5 13.42 1.50 19.77
CA THR A 5 14.08 1.35 18.46
C THR A 5 15.35 2.19 18.33
N SER A 6 15.62 3.12 19.25
CA SER A 6 16.74 4.08 19.14
C SER A 6 18.12 3.57 19.53
N GLU A 7 18.24 2.48 20.30
CA GLU A 7 19.53 2.05 20.88
C GLU A 7 20.41 1.21 19.91
N GLY A 8 19.97 0.96 18.68
CA GLY A 8 20.76 0.24 17.68
C GLY A 8 20.39 0.55 16.23
N LYS A 9 21.37 0.50 15.32
CA LYS A 9 21.15 0.60 13.86
C LYS A 9 20.50 -0.68 13.32
N HIS A 10 19.25 -0.92 13.67
CA HIS A 10 18.55 -2.20 13.42
C HIS A 10 17.42 -2.07 12.40
N GLY A 11 17.28 -0.89 11.79
CA GLY A 11 16.29 -0.59 10.76
C GLY A 11 16.80 -0.89 9.35
N ILE A 12 15.89 -0.82 8.40
CA ILE A 12 16.24 -0.92 6.97
C ILE A 12 16.74 0.45 6.52
N GLN A 13 17.86 0.49 5.79
CA GLN A 13 18.38 1.75 5.27
C GLN A 13 17.35 2.42 4.34
N TRP A 14 16.94 3.64 4.70
CA TRP A 14 15.97 4.42 3.96
C TRP A 14 16.66 5.50 3.12
N THR A 15 17.62 6.21 3.71
CA THR A 15 18.49 7.17 3.01
C THR A 15 19.96 6.87 3.33
N ALA A 16 20.90 7.69 2.83
CA ALA A 16 22.31 7.59 3.22
C ALA A 16 22.51 7.80 4.73
N GLN A 17 21.58 8.47 5.41
CA GLN A 17 21.70 8.90 6.81
C GLN A 17 20.62 8.30 7.71
N ASP A 18 19.47 7.89 7.15
CA ASP A 18 18.29 7.46 7.91
C ASP A 18 18.01 5.96 7.75
N GLN A 19 17.48 5.38 8.82
CA GLN A 19 16.94 4.03 8.85
C GLN A 19 15.43 4.07 9.14
N LEU A 20 14.72 3.10 8.57
CA LEU A 20 13.30 2.85 8.82
C LEU A 20 13.18 1.63 9.74
N ASP A 21 12.75 1.86 10.96
CA ASP A 21 12.71 0.84 12.01
C ASP A 21 11.35 0.15 12.16
N ASP A 22 10.28 0.86 11.86
CA ASP A 22 8.91 0.44 12.07
C ASP A 22 7.92 1.21 11.20
N LEU A 23 6.70 0.68 11.11
CA LEU A 23 5.52 1.32 10.53
C LEU A 23 4.36 1.11 11.51
N ASP A 24 3.85 2.19 12.09
CA ASP A 24 2.72 2.17 13.02
C ASP A 24 1.46 2.81 12.42
N PHE A 25 0.32 2.19 12.68
CA PHE A 25 -0.98 2.77 12.39
C PHE A 25 -2.01 2.28 13.43
N ALA A 26 -2.48 3.19 14.28
CA ALA A 26 -3.35 2.86 15.42
C ALA A 26 -2.73 1.75 16.30
N ASP A 27 -3.34 0.57 16.36
CA ASP A 27 -2.86 -0.60 17.09
C ASP A 27 -1.99 -1.56 16.25
N ASP A 28 -1.93 -1.36 14.93
CA ASP A 28 -1.10 -2.16 14.02
C ASP A 28 0.33 -1.64 13.98
N LEU A 29 1.28 -2.50 14.38
CA LEU A 29 2.72 -2.22 14.35
C LEU A 29 3.46 -3.25 13.48
N ALA A 30 4.23 -2.78 12.51
CA ALA A 30 5.15 -3.60 11.73
C ALA A 30 6.60 -3.21 12.04
N LEU A 31 7.40 -4.16 12.50
CA LEU A 31 8.83 -3.95 12.77
C LEU A 31 9.65 -4.38 11.56
N LEU A 32 10.61 -3.54 11.15
CA LEU A 32 11.45 -3.77 9.99
C LEU A 32 12.90 -4.02 10.42
N SER A 33 13.51 -5.08 9.90
CA SER A 33 14.89 -5.46 10.25
C SER A 33 15.60 -6.09 9.06
N HIS A 34 16.92 -5.88 8.99
CA HIS A 34 17.75 -6.47 7.95
C HIS A 34 18.19 -7.91 8.30
N THR A 35 18.37 -8.21 9.59
CA THR A 35 18.80 -9.54 10.05
C THR A 35 17.74 -10.18 10.96
N HIS A 36 17.75 -11.52 11.00
CA HIS A 36 16.89 -12.29 11.90
C HIS A 36 17.19 -11.98 13.38
N GLU A 37 18.46 -11.78 13.71
CA GLU A 37 18.88 -11.38 15.06
C GLU A 37 18.29 -10.03 15.47
N GLN A 38 18.37 -9.02 14.59
CA GLN A 38 17.76 -7.71 14.82
C GLN A 38 16.24 -7.82 15.01
N MET A 39 15.58 -8.65 14.20
CA MET A 39 14.14 -8.89 14.31
C MET A 39 13.78 -9.50 15.67
N GLN A 40 14.57 -10.47 16.15
CA GLN A 40 14.37 -11.10 17.45
C GLN A 40 14.57 -10.10 18.61
N ILE A 41 15.63 -9.29 18.54
CA ILE A 41 15.92 -8.24 19.52
C ILE A 41 14.78 -7.21 19.57
N LYS A 42 14.34 -6.71 18.41
CA LYS A 42 13.23 -5.74 18.33
C LYS A 42 11.93 -6.31 18.89
N THR A 43 11.61 -7.56 18.54
CA THR A 43 10.40 -8.23 19.03
C THR A 43 10.42 -8.36 20.56
N ALA A 44 11.55 -8.75 21.15
CA ALA A 44 11.70 -8.85 22.60
C ALA A 44 11.65 -7.48 23.29
N SER A 45 12.31 -6.47 22.72
CA SER A 45 12.31 -5.08 23.22
C SER A 45 10.89 -4.51 23.25
N VAL A 46 10.13 -4.64 22.16
CA VAL A 46 8.74 -4.17 22.09
C VAL A 46 7.85 -4.91 23.08
N ALA A 47 8.03 -6.22 23.25
CA ALA A 47 7.28 -7.00 24.23
C ALA A 47 7.51 -6.51 25.67
N ALA A 48 8.78 -6.24 26.03
CA ALA A 48 9.14 -5.73 27.35
C ALA A 48 8.54 -4.33 27.61
N VAL A 49 8.58 -3.44 26.61
CA VAL A 49 8.00 -2.10 26.72
C VAL A 49 6.47 -2.14 26.79
N TYR A 50 5.82 -3.02 26.03
CA TYR A 50 4.37 -3.19 26.13
C TYR A 50 3.99 -3.69 27.52
N ALA A 51 4.71 -4.68 28.06
CA ALA A 51 4.46 -5.21 29.39
C ALA A 51 4.62 -4.13 30.49
N SER A 52 5.59 -3.22 30.37
CA SER A 52 5.79 -2.15 31.36
C SER A 52 4.66 -1.13 31.42
N VAL A 53 3.89 -0.99 30.34
CA VAL A 53 2.69 -0.13 30.28
C VAL A 53 1.38 -0.91 30.42
N GLY A 54 1.44 -2.19 30.82
CA GLY A 54 0.27 -3.05 31.01
C GLY A 54 -0.38 -3.54 29.71
N LEU A 55 0.31 -3.46 28.57
CA LEU A 55 -0.13 -4.01 27.28
C LEU A 55 0.51 -5.38 27.02
N SER A 56 -0.15 -6.21 26.22
CA SER A 56 0.36 -7.52 25.81
C SER A 56 0.26 -7.71 24.31
N ILE A 57 1.33 -8.24 23.70
CA ILE A 57 1.32 -8.57 22.27
C ILE A 57 0.45 -9.82 22.03
N GLN A 58 -0.52 -9.71 21.13
CA GLN A 58 -1.37 -10.83 20.76
C GLN A 58 -0.62 -11.81 19.84
N LYS A 59 0.08 -12.78 20.43
CA LYS A 59 0.91 -13.79 19.74
C LYS A 59 0.23 -14.51 18.57
N GLY A 60 -1.09 -14.69 18.63
CA GLY A 60 -1.86 -15.33 17.55
C GLY A 60 -2.04 -14.44 16.31
N LYS A 61 -2.02 -13.11 16.48
CA LYS A 61 -2.11 -12.13 15.39
C LYS A 61 -0.74 -11.67 14.89
N THR A 62 0.29 -11.74 15.74
CA THR A 62 1.67 -11.40 15.33
C THR A 62 2.20 -12.46 14.37
N LYS A 63 2.62 -12.02 13.18
CA LYS A 63 3.17 -12.85 12.12
C LYS A 63 4.54 -12.35 11.70
N VAL A 64 5.33 -13.24 11.12
CA VAL A 64 6.66 -12.91 10.59
C VAL A 64 6.64 -13.08 9.09
N LEU A 65 6.98 -12.02 8.37
CA LEU A 65 7.16 -12.04 6.93
C LEU A 65 8.64 -11.87 6.62
N LYS A 66 9.19 -12.79 5.83
CA LYS A 66 10.61 -12.85 5.48
C LYS A 66 10.74 -12.60 3.98
N PHE A 67 11.57 -11.64 3.58
CA PHE A 67 11.77 -11.29 2.17
C PHE A 67 13.09 -11.86 1.65
N LYS A 68 13.03 -12.63 0.57
CA LYS A 68 14.22 -13.08 -0.21
C LYS A 68 15.33 -13.71 0.64
N THR A 69 14.97 -14.36 1.75
CA THR A 69 15.93 -14.97 2.66
C THR A 69 15.73 -16.47 2.72
N LYS A 70 16.84 -17.22 2.72
CA LYS A 70 16.82 -18.68 2.94
C LYS A 70 16.76 -19.03 4.43
N ASN A 71 16.81 -18.04 5.31
CA ASN A 71 16.86 -18.23 6.75
C ASN A 71 15.49 -18.71 7.26
N ARG A 72 15.44 -19.98 7.67
CA ARG A 72 14.26 -20.65 8.24
C ARG A 72 14.25 -20.63 9.78
N ASN A 73 15.13 -19.87 10.41
CA ASN A 73 15.18 -19.78 11.86
C ASN A 73 13.83 -19.25 12.38
N PRO A 74 13.22 -19.94 13.35
CA PRO A 74 11.98 -19.49 13.94
C PRO A 74 12.23 -18.21 14.75
N THR A 75 11.30 -17.26 14.65
CA THR A 75 11.25 -16.11 15.56
C THR A 75 10.33 -16.47 16.71
N THR A 76 10.75 -16.18 17.94
CA THR A 76 10.00 -16.56 19.15
C THR A 76 9.59 -15.34 19.97
N LEU A 77 8.45 -15.41 20.63
CA LEU A 77 7.95 -14.40 21.55
C LEU A 77 7.45 -15.07 22.84
N ASP A 78 8.14 -14.80 23.95
CA ASP A 78 8.03 -15.50 25.24
C ASP A 78 7.98 -17.03 25.08
N GLY A 79 8.94 -17.59 24.35
CA GLY A 79 9.04 -19.04 24.11
C GLY A 79 8.03 -19.62 23.13
N LYS A 80 7.09 -18.83 22.59
CA LYS A 80 6.17 -19.27 21.53
C LYS A 80 6.71 -18.88 20.15
N THR A 81 6.82 -19.84 19.24
CA THR A 81 7.16 -19.59 17.84
C THR A 81 6.05 -18.79 17.15
N LEU A 82 6.44 -17.68 16.52
CA LEU A 82 5.55 -16.89 15.67
C LEU A 82 5.39 -17.58 14.30
N GLU A 83 4.21 -17.43 13.69
CA GLU A 83 3.94 -18.02 12.39
C GLU A 83 4.65 -17.23 11.29
N ASP A 84 5.46 -17.93 10.50
CA ASP A 84 6.05 -17.42 9.25
C ASP A 84 4.97 -17.46 8.16
N ILE A 85 4.73 -16.33 7.50
CA ILE A 85 3.73 -16.17 6.44
C ILE A 85 4.38 -15.74 5.12
N GLU A 86 3.78 -16.15 4.00
CA GLU A 86 4.27 -15.79 2.66
C GLU A 86 3.70 -14.46 2.16
N SER A 87 2.56 -14.04 2.69
CA SER A 87 1.94 -12.75 2.37
C SER A 87 1.17 -12.19 3.55
N PHE A 88 1.17 -10.87 3.67
CA PHE A 88 0.46 -10.14 4.71
C PHE A 88 -0.33 -8.98 4.11
N THR A 89 -1.50 -8.66 4.67
CA THR A 89 -2.26 -7.48 4.29
C THR A 89 -2.05 -6.39 5.34
N TYR A 90 -1.30 -5.34 4.98
CA TYR A 90 -1.11 -4.17 5.83
C TYR A 90 -1.82 -2.96 5.20
N LEU A 91 -2.72 -2.32 5.95
CA LEU A 91 -3.52 -1.18 5.46
C LEU A 91 -4.18 -1.44 4.10
N VAL A 92 -4.72 -2.64 3.94
CA VAL A 92 -5.40 -3.12 2.72
C VAL A 92 -4.44 -3.45 1.56
N SER A 93 -3.16 -3.14 1.67
CA SER A 93 -2.14 -3.47 0.66
C SER A 93 -1.53 -4.84 0.95
N ILE A 94 -1.43 -5.68 -0.08
CA ILE A 94 -0.82 -7.01 0.04
C ILE A 94 0.69 -6.88 -0.15
N ILE A 95 1.43 -7.40 0.82
CA ILE A 95 2.88 -7.50 0.80
C ILE A 95 3.23 -8.98 0.75
N ASP A 96 3.88 -9.43 -0.32
CA ASP A 96 4.29 -10.81 -0.53
C ASP A 96 5.81 -10.99 -0.39
N GLU A 97 6.26 -12.22 -0.09
CA GLU A 97 7.69 -12.57 0.03
C GLU A 97 8.50 -12.17 -1.22
N GLN A 98 7.88 -12.21 -2.40
CA GLN A 98 8.53 -11.90 -3.67
C GLN A 98 8.66 -10.39 -3.92
N SER A 99 8.19 -9.54 -3.01
CA SER A 99 8.14 -8.07 -3.14
C SER A 99 7.42 -7.61 -4.42
N GLY A 100 6.48 -8.43 -4.91
CA GLY A 100 5.70 -8.19 -6.10
C GLY A 100 4.48 -7.32 -5.82
N SER A 101 3.97 -6.66 -6.86
CA SER A 101 2.68 -5.94 -6.78
C SER A 101 1.54 -6.73 -7.43
N ASP A 102 1.80 -7.94 -7.93
CA ASP A 102 0.81 -8.69 -8.70
C ASP A 102 -0.38 -9.15 -7.86
N ALA A 103 -0.11 -9.64 -6.64
CA ALA A 103 -1.14 -10.06 -5.70
C ALA A 103 -2.03 -8.88 -5.30
N ASP A 104 -1.44 -7.73 -4.98
CA ASP A 104 -2.19 -6.52 -4.63
C ASP A 104 -3.03 -6.02 -5.81
N VAL A 105 -2.46 -5.93 -7.02
CA VAL A 105 -3.21 -5.53 -8.22
C VAL A 105 -4.36 -6.47 -8.53
N LYS A 106 -4.14 -7.79 -8.39
CA LYS A 106 -5.20 -8.79 -8.56
C LYS A 106 -6.32 -8.57 -7.55
N ALA A 107 -5.99 -8.31 -6.28
CA ALA A 107 -6.97 -8.02 -5.25
C ALA A 107 -7.73 -6.70 -5.52
N ARG A 108 -7.05 -5.65 -5.99
CA ARG A 108 -7.69 -4.36 -6.35
C ARG A 108 -8.62 -4.49 -7.54
N ILE A 109 -8.24 -5.24 -8.58
CA ILE A 109 -9.15 -5.58 -9.69
C ILE A 109 -10.35 -6.38 -9.16
N GLY A 110 -10.11 -7.33 -8.27
CA GLY A 110 -11.15 -8.12 -7.60
C GLY A 110 -12.16 -7.27 -6.82
N LYS A 111 -11.72 -6.17 -6.20
CA LYS A 111 -12.59 -5.19 -5.49
C LYS A 111 -13.25 -4.18 -6.42
N ALA A 112 -12.55 -3.70 -7.44
CA ALA A 112 -13.07 -2.72 -8.39
C ALA A 112 -14.14 -3.31 -9.31
N ARG A 113 -14.02 -4.59 -9.68
CA ARG A 113 -14.99 -5.28 -10.54
C ARG A 113 -16.43 -5.28 -9.98
N PRO A 114 -16.71 -5.72 -8.74
CA PRO A 114 -18.06 -5.65 -8.18
C PRO A 114 -18.54 -4.20 -8.02
N ALA A 115 -17.66 -3.24 -7.70
CA ALA A 115 -18.01 -1.83 -7.66
C ALA A 115 -18.50 -1.33 -9.04
N PHE A 116 -17.84 -1.73 -10.13
CA PHE A 116 -18.29 -1.43 -11.49
C PHE A 116 -19.63 -2.09 -11.83
N LEU A 117 -19.79 -3.38 -11.51
CA LEU A 117 -21.00 -4.14 -11.83
C LEU A 117 -22.23 -3.63 -11.08
N ARG A 118 -22.06 -3.15 -9.83
CA ARG A 118 -23.15 -2.54 -9.05
C ARG A 118 -23.77 -1.34 -9.75
N LEU A 119 -22.98 -0.63 -10.56
CA LEU A 119 -23.40 0.57 -11.30
C LEU A 119 -23.93 0.24 -12.71
N LYS A 120 -24.25 -1.03 -13.02
CA LYS A 120 -24.72 -1.46 -14.35
C LYS A 120 -25.88 -0.63 -14.91
N ASN A 121 -26.82 -0.22 -14.06
CA ASN A 121 -28.00 0.54 -14.49
C ASN A 121 -27.61 1.97 -14.92
N ILE A 122 -26.54 2.52 -14.33
CA ILE A 122 -25.99 3.83 -14.69
C ILE A 122 -25.36 3.75 -16.08
N TRP A 123 -24.53 2.73 -16.32
CA TRP A 123 -23.84 2.54 -17.61
C TRP A 123 -24.81 2.32 -18.77
N ASN A 124 -25.93 1.65 -18.51
CA ASN A 124 -26.96 1.37 -19.51
C ASN A 124 -27.96 2.52 -19.70
N SER A 125 -27.91 3.56 -18.86
CA SER A 125 -28.85 4.68 -18.93
C SER A 125 -28.50 5.62 -20.08
N LYS A 126 -29.47 5.86 -20.97
CA LYS A 126 -29.36 6.85 -22.05
C LYS A 126 -29.52 8.29 -21.56
N GLN A 127 -29.94 8.49 -20.31
CA GLN A 127 -30.19 9.83 -19.76
C GLN A 127 -28.90 10.54 -19.32
N LEU A 128 -27.85 9.77 -19.03
CA LEU A 128 -26.58 10.31 -18.56
C LEU A 128 -25.62 10.49 -19.73
N SER A 129 -24.95 11.65 -19.76
CA SER A 129 -23.89 11.87 -20.72
C SER A 129 -22.68 10.99 -20.42
N THR A 130 -21.91 10.67 -21.46
CA THR A 130 -20.64 9.94 -21.35
C THR A 130 -19.71 10.57 -20.32
N ASN A 131 -19.62 11.91 -20.28
CA ASN A 131 -18.74 12.63 -19.36
C ASN A 131 -19.13 12.39 -17.88
N ILE A 132 -20.43 12.34 -17.59
CA ILE A 132 -20.93 12.03 -16.24
C ILE A 132 -20.60 10.58 -15.89
N ASN A 133 -20.83 9.63 -16.80
CA ASN A 133 -20.51 8.23 -16.56
C ASN A 133 -19.01 8.01 -16.30
N VAL A 134 -18.14 8.66 -17.08
CA VAL A 134 -16.69 8.61 -16.88
C VAL A 134 -16.29 9.22 -15.53
N THR A 135 -16.96 10.29 -15.10
CA THR A 135 -16.73 10.90 -13.78
C THR A 135 -17.13 9.95 -12.65
N ILE A 136 -18.29 9.29 -12.76
CA ILE A 136 -18.74 8.29 -11.79
C ILE A 136 -17.76 7.11 -11.73
N PHE A 137 -17.29 6.65 -12.89
CA PHE A 137 -16.27 5.59 -12.98
C PHE A 137 -14.98 5.98 -12.27
N ASN A 138 -14.46 7.18 -12.54
CA ASN A 138 -13.23 7.69 -11.94
C ASN A 138 -13.32 7.76 -10.41
N THR A 139 -14.45 8.25 -9.90
CA THR A 139 -14.67 8.47 -8.46
C THR A 139 -14.94 7.19 -7.68
N ASN A 140 -15.65 6.22 -8.25
CA ASN A 140 -16.09 5.03 -7.53
C ASN A 140 -15.25 3.78 -7.83
N VAL A 141 -14.92 3.56 -9.11
CA VAL A 141 -14.28 2.32 -9.56
C VAL A 141 -12.76 2.52 -9.63
N LYS A 142 -12.33 3.58 -10.32
CA LYS A 142 -10.90 3.87 -10.50
C LYS A 142 -10.22 4.21 -9.18
N ALA A 143 -10.93 4.88 -8.26
CA ALA A 143 -10.45 5.14 -6.90
C ALA A 143 -10.16 3.84 -6.12
N VAL A 144 -11.04 2.85 -6.19
CA VAL A 144 -10.84 1.53 -5.55
C VAL A 144 -9.71 0.76 -6.22
N LEU A 145 -9.64 0.81 -7.55
CA LEU A 145 -8.64 0.12 -8.36
C LEU A 145 -7.22 0.64 -8.09
N LEU A 146 -7.05 1.96 -8.00
CA LEU A 146 -5.75 2.62 -7.87
C LEU A 146 -5.38 2.98 -6.43
N TYR A 147 -6.15 2.49 -5.46
CA TYR A 147 -5.80 2.67 -4.05
C TYR A 147 -4.47 1.97 -3.76
N GLY A 148 -3.51 2.71 -3.24
CA GLY A 148 -2.17 2.20 -2.92
C GLY A 148 -1.27 2.00 -4.14
N ALA A 149 -1.67 2.46 -5.34
CA ALA A 149 -0.87 2.28 -6.55
C ALA A 149 0.47 3.05 -6.51
N GLU A 150 0.59 4.02 -5.61
CA GLU A 150 1.82 4.76 -5.34
C GLU A 150 2.95 3.82 -4.89
N THR A 151 2.63 2.75 -4.14
CA THR A 151 3.61 1.80 -3.61
C THR A 151 3.89 0.63 -4.56
N TRP A 152 3.14 0.49 -5.65
CA TRP A 152 3.40 -0.55 -6.63
C TRP A 152 4.78 -0.41 -7.26
N ARG A 153 5.43 -1.53 -7.57
CA ARG A 153 6.74 -1.48 -8.22
C ARG A 153 6.58 -0.97 -9.66
N SER A 154 7.17 0.20 -9.94
CA SER A 154 7.03 0.94 -11.20
C SER A 154 7.55 0.22 -12.44
N THR A 155 8.38 -0.82 -12.25
CA THR A 155 9.11 -1.50 -13.32
C THR A 155 8.37 -2.71 -13.91
N THR A 156 7.22 -3.11 -13.34
CA THR A 156 6.49 -4.28 -13.85
C THR A 156 5.45 -3.82 -14.87
N THR A 157 5.91 -3.60 -16.11
CA THR A 157 5.05 -3.26 -17.26
C THR A 157 3.83 -4.19 -17.37
N THR A 158 3.98 -5.47 -17.01
CA THR A 158 2.91 -6.47 -16.96
C THR A 158 1.79 -6.11 -15.99
N THR A 159 2.11 -5.58 -14.81
CA THR A 159 1.13 -5.18 -13.79
C THR A 159 0.33 -3.96 -14.23
N ILE A 160 1.01 -2.93 -14.74
CA ILE A 160 0.35 -1.73 -15.28
C ILE A 160 -0.54 -2.10 -16.48
N LYS A 161 -0.08 -3.00 -17.36
CA LYS A 161 -0.88 -3.53 -18.46
C LYS A 161 -2.15 -4.23 -17.98
N LYS A 162 -2.10 -5.05 -16.92
CA LYS A 162 -3.29 -5.69 -16.33
C LYS A 162 -4.32 -4.66 -15.85
N VAL A 163 -3.86 -3.59 -15.19
CA VAL A 163 -4.71 -2.48 -14.74
C VAL A 163 -5.32 -1.73 -15.93
N GLN A 164 -4.51 -1.42 -16.94
CA GLN A 164 -4.98 -0.75 -18.16
C GLN A 164 -6.03 -1.58 -18.90
N VAL A 165 -5.82 -2.89 -19.04
CA VAL A 165 -6.79 -3.80 -19.68
C VAL A 165 -8.13 -3.76 -18.94
N PHE A 166 -8.11 -3.76 -17.62
CA PHE A 166 -9.34 -3.65 -16.83
C PHE A 166 -10.03 -2.29 -17.03
N ILE A 167 -9.28 -1.18 -17.01
CA ILE A 167 -9.82 0.17 -17.25
C ILE A 167 -10.45 0.24 -18.64
N ASN A 168 -9.74 -0.19 -19.68
CA ASN A 168 -10.24 -0.17 -21.05
C ASN A 168 -11.53 -1.01 -21.18
N SER A 169 -11.56 -2.21 -20.59
CA SER A 169 -12.77 -3.04 -20.57
C SER A 169 -13.97 -2.32 -19.94
N CYS A 170 -13.77 -1.54 -18.88
CA CYS A 170 -14.81 -0.72 -18.26
C CYS A 170 -15.24 0.43 -19.17
N LEU A 171 -14.30 1.14 -19.80
CA LEU A 171 -14.59 2.27 -20.70
C LEU A 171 -15.36 1.83 -21.94
N HIS A 172 -15.01 0.68 -22.54
CA HIS A 172 -15.77 0.10 -23.66
C HIS A 172 -17.24 -0.12 -23.28
N LYS A 173 -17.50 -0.64 -22.08
CA LYS A 173 -18.86 -0.87 -21.58
C LYS A 173 -19.60 0.44 -21.31
N ILE A 174 -18.92 1.44 -20.74
CA ILE A 174 -19.51 2.77 -20.49
C ILE A 174 -19.91 3.47 -21.79
N LEU A 175 -19.09 3.33 -22.83
CA LEU A 175 -19.37 3.88 -24.15
C LEU A 175 -20.35 3.03 -24.98
N ASN A 176 -20.82 1.90 -24.43
CA ASN A 176 -21.66 0.93 -25.12
C ASN A 176 -21.08 0.50 -26.49
N ILE A 177 -19.76 0.29 -26.54
CA ILE A 177 -19.06 -0.13 -27.75
C ILE A 177 -19.21 -1.63 -27.91
N HIS A 178 -19.73 -2.07 -29.05
CA HIS A 178 -19.87 -3.50 -29.32
C HIS A 178 -18.51 -4.11 -29.65
N TRP A 179 -18.35 -5.41 -29.38
CA TRP A 179 -17.10 -6.12 -29.65
C TRP A 179 -16.70 -6.12 -31.14
N LEU A 180 -17.68 -5.93 -32.04
CA LEU A 180 -17.50 -5.79 -33.48
C LEU A 180 -16.90 -4.42 -33.88
N ASP A 181 -17.06 -3.41 -33.03
CA ASP A 181 -16.54 -2.07 -33.28
C ASP A 181 -15.07 -2.03 -32.87
N ILE A 182 -14.18 -2.32 -33.83
CA ILE A 182 -12.74 -2.25 -33.62
C ILE A 182 -12.34 -0.78 -33.49
N ILE A 183 -12.15 -0.33 -32.26
CA ILE A 183 -11.60 0.99 -31.94
C ILE A 183 -10.18 0.87 -31.39
N SER A 184 -9.34 1.85 -31.71
CA SER A 184 -8.01 1.94 -31.11
C SER A 184 -8.09 2.40 -29.65
N ASN A 185 -7.10 1.98 -28.84
CA ASN A 185 -6.96 2.47 -27.46
C ASN A 185 -6.78 4.00 -27.40
N SER A 186 -6.11 4.60 -28.39
CA SER A 186 -5.93 6.05 -28.45
C SER A 186 -7.26 6.78 -28.62
N LEU A 187 -8.12 6.33 -29.53
CA LEU A 187 -9.44 6.92 -29.76
C LEU A 187 -10.36 6.72 -28.54
N LEU A 188 -10.25 5.57 -27.85
CA LEU A 188 -10.97 5.33 -26.59
C LEU A 188 -10.61 6.39 -25.54
N TRP A 189 -9.32 6.67 -25.38
CA TRP A 189 -8.81 7.61 -24.38
C TRP A 189 -9.12 9.06 -24.73
N GLU A 190 -9.07 9.41 -26.01
CA GLU A 190 -9.48 10.72 -26.51
C GLU A 190 -10.97 10.99 -26.22
N ARG A 191 -11.85 10.05 -26.56
CA ARG A 191 -13.31 10.19 -26.32
C ARG A 191 -13.69 10.28 -24.85
N THR A 192 -12.85 9.76 -23.95
CA THR A 192 -13.13 9.70 -22.50
C THR A 192 -12.28 10.69 -21.70
N ASN A 193 -11.42 11.47 -22.38
CA ASN A 193 -10.42 12.34 -21.78
C ASN A 193 -9.63 11.65 -20.65
N GLN A 194 -9.25 10.39 -20.87
CA GLN A 194 -8.53 9.56 -19.89
C GLN A 194 -7.03 9.55 -20.17
N LEU A 195 -6.26 9.53 -19.10
CA LEU A 195 -4.83 9.24 -19.14
C LEU A 195 -4.60 7.73 -19.10
N SER A 196 -3.43 7.31 -19.59
CA SER A 196 -2.97 5.95 -19.36
C SER A 196 -2.80 5.68 -17.85
N ALA A 197 -2.99 4.41 -17.45
CA ALA A 197 -2.80 3.97 -16.07
C ALA A 197 -1.39 4.27 -15.58
N GLU A 198 -0.39 4.14 -16.45
CA GLU A 198 1.01 4.46 -16.15
C GLU A 198 1.18 5.94 -15.77
N GLU A 199 0.67 6.85 -16.59
CA GLU A 199 0.78 8.29 -16.34
C GLU A 199 0.02 8.71 -15.08
N GLU A 200 -1.16 8.14 -14.84
CA GLU A 200 -1.93 8.45 -13.64
C GLU A 200 -1.21 7.98 -12.38
N ILE A 201 -0.68 6.75 -12.37
CA ILE A 201 0.11 6.24 -11.25
C ILE A 201 1.37 7.08 -11.04
N ARG A 202 2.04 7.49 -12.12
CA ARG A 202 3.20 8.39 -12.06
C ARG A 202 2.84 9.73 -11.43
N LYS A 203 1.73 10.35 -11.85
CA LYS A 203 1.23 11.61 -11.26
C LYS A 203 0.93 11.47 -9.77
N ARG A 204 0.26 10.37 -9.38
CA ARG A 204 -0.04 10.07 -7.97
C ARG A 204 1.22 9.92 -7.13
N ARG A 205 2.24 9.21 -7.63
CA ARG A 205 3.54 9.09 -6.96
C ARG A 205 4.23 10.43 -6.76
N TRP A 206 4.29 11.27 -7.79
CA TRP A 206 4.89 12.60 -7.65
C TRP A 206 4.17 13.45 -6.62
N LYS A 207 2.83 13.40 -6.59
CA LYS A 207 2.04 14.07 -5.56
C LYS A 207 2.36 13.53 -4.15
N TRP A 208 2.45 12.20 -4.01
CA TRP A 208 2.78 11.55 -2.74
C TRP A 208 4.19 11.87 -2.25
N ILE A 209 5.20 11.85 -3.13
CA ILE A 209 6.57 12.27 -2.82
C ILE A 209 6.60 13.73 -2.36
N GLY A 210 5.85 14.61 -3.02
CA GLY A 210 5.70 16.00 -2.62
C GLY A 210 5.13 16.14 -1.20
N HIS A 211 4.08 15.39 -0.88
CA HIS A 211 3.51 15.37 0.47
C HIS A 211 4.52 14.88 1.51
N ILE A 212 5.26 13.79 1.24
CA ILE A 212 6.29 13.27 2.15
C ILE A 212 7.37 14.33 2.39
N THR A 213 7.83 14.98 1.32
CA THR A 213 8.88 16.00 1.43
C THR A 213 8.43 17.18 2.29
N GLN A 214 7.16 17.58 2.20
CA GLN A 214 6.59 18.62 3.06
C GLN A 214 6.50 18.17 4.52
N ILE A 215 6.08 16.93 4.78
CA ILE A 215 6.03 16.35 6.14
C ILE A 215 7.42 16.28 6.76
N VAL A 216 8.42 15.78 6.02
CA VAL A 216 9.81 15.69 6.48
C VAL A 216 10.38 17.08 6.80
N LYS A 217 10.10 18.09 5.97
CA LYS A 217 10.49 19.48 6.26
C LYS A 217 9.85 20.00 7.55
N LEU A 218 8.55 19.76 7.74
CA LEU A 218 7.84 20.16 8.97
C LEU A 218 8.43 19.49 10.21
N HIS A 219 8.79 18.20 10.13
CA HIS A 219 9.44 17.50 11.23
C HIS A 219 10.87 17.99 11.50
N HIS A 220 11.61 18.42 10.48
CA HIS A 220 12.95 19.00 10.64
C HIS A 220 12.90 20.43 11.22
N GLU A 221 11.86 21.21 10.92
CA GLU A 221 11.65 22.56 11.47
C GLU A 221 11.05 22.53 12.89
N ALA A 222 10.25 21.52 13.23
CA ALA A 222 9.68 21.34 14.57
C ALA A 222 10.65 20.72 15.61
N SER A 223 11.91 20.47 15.22
CA SER A 223 12.88 19.72 16.03
C SER A 223 14.09 20.53 16.52
N PRO A 224 13.86 21.73 17.07
CA PRO A 224 14.59 22.11 18.28
C PRO A 224 13.65 22.70 19.35
N ASN A 225 13.60 22.08 20.53
CA ASN A 225 12.97 22.55 21.79
C ASN A 225 11.53 22.14 22.14
N TRP A 226 11.04 20.95 21.77
CA TRP A 226 9.90 20.39 22.53
C TRP A 226 10.39 19.72 23.82
N ASN A 227 10.46 20.48 24.90
CA ASN A 227 10.64 19.99 26.27
C ASN A 227 9.28 19.99 26.97
N PRO A 228 8.63 18.85 27.23
CA PRO A 228 7.43 18.85 28.05
C PRO A 228 7.84 19.12 29.50
N GLU A 229 7.59 20.34 29.98
CA GLU A 229 7.73 20.66 31.39
C GLU A 229 6.78 19.79 32.20
N GLY A 230 7.36 18.81 32.90
CA GLY A 230 6.63 17.99 33.86
C GLY A 230 6.20 18.81 35.06
N LYS A 231 4.93 18.63 35.46
CA LYS A 231 4.56 18.71 36.87
C LYS A 231 3.94 17.38 37.29
N ARG A 232 4.47 16.90 38.41
CA ARG A 232 4.21 15.63 39.10
C ARG A 232 2.74 15.42 39.41
#